data_AF-A0A1Q8QM61-F1
#
_entry.id   AF-A0A1Q8QM61-F1
#
_cell.length_a   1.000
_cell.length_b   1.000
_cell.length_c   1.000
_cell.angle_alpha   90.00
_cell.angle_beta   90.00
_cell.angle_gamma   90.00
#
_symmetry.space_group_name_H-M   'P 1'
#
loop_
_entity.id
_entity.type
_entity.pdbx_description
1 polymer ?
#
loop_
_entity_poly.entity_id
_entity_poly.type
_entity_poly.pdbx_seq_one_letter_code
_entity_poly.pdbx_strand_id
1 'polypeptide(L)' 'MKDIPKTDIAATAKEGDALKSINGKYEVDIEETKRIKDEAEKLMNDLWK' A
#
# COMPACT_ATOMS: atom_id res chain seq x y z
N MET A 1 1.55 1.53 -16.27
CA MET A 1 1.75 0.63 -15.11
C MET A 1 2.97 -0.22 -15.37
N LYS A 2 3.74 -0.56 -14.33
CA LYS A 2 4.93 -1.41 -14.45
C LYS A 2 4.58 -2.75 -13.82
N ASP A 3 4.71 -3.83 -14.56
CA ASP A 3 4.51 -5.18 -14.01
C ASP A 3 5.66 -5.52 -13.07
N ILE A 4 5.32 -5.92 -11.85
CA ILE A 4 6.27 -6.32 -10.81
C ILE A 4 6.02 -7.81 -10.53
N PRO A 5 7.04 -8.67 -10.62
CA PRO A 5 6.92 -10.07 -10.25
C PRO A 5 6.54 -10.21 -8.78
N LYS A 6 5.61 -11.13 -8.45
CA LYS A 6 5.26 -11.43 -7.05
C LYS A 6 6.45 -11.88 -6.21
N THR A 7 7.49 -12.43 -6.84
CA THR A 7 8.75 -12.84 -6.18
C THR A 7 9.56 -11.66 -5.65
N ASP A 8 9.37 -10.47 -6.20
CA ASP A 8 10.15 -9.28 -5.85
C ASP A 8 9.50 -8.48 -4.71
N ILE A 9 8.32 -8.91 -4.27
CA ILE A 9 7.51 -8.31 -3.21
C ILE A 9 7.56 -9.21 -1.98
N ALA A 10 7.61 -8.62 -0.79
CA ALA A 10 7.54 -9.38 0.46
C ALA A 10 6.28 -10.27 0.51
N ALA A 11 6.42 -11.52 0.95
CA ALA A 11 5.31 -12.47 1.07
C ALA A 11 4.20 -12.01 2.04
N THR A 12 4.52 -11.05 2.91
CA THR A 12 3.57 -10.42 3.84
C THR A 12 2.74 -9.31 3.20
N ALA A 13 3.09 -8.85 2.00
CA ALA A 13 2.37 -7.81 1.28
C ALA A 13 1.00 -8.31 0.80
N LYS A 14 -0.01 -7.45 0.94
CA LYS A 14 -1.38 -7.71 0.52
C LYS A 14 -1.83 -6.70 -0.53
N GLU A 15 -2.93 -7.02 -1.21
CA GLU A 15 -3.58 -6.06 -2.09
C GLU A 15 -4.00 -4.81 -1.30
N GLY A 16 -3.65 -3.64 -1.83
CA GLY A 16 -3.87 -2.36 -1.17
C GLY A 16 -2.70 -1.84 -0.33
N ASP A 17 -1.67 -2.65 -0.08
CA ASP A 17 -0.46 -2.18 0.62
C ASP A 17 0.37 -1.25 -0.27
N ALA A 18 0.92 -0.21 0.34
CA ALA A 18 1.90 0.66 -0.29
C ALA A 18 3.27 -0.03 -0.35
N LEU A 19 3.94 0.07 -1.51
CA LEU A 19 5.26 -0.50 -1.72
C LEU A 19 6.30 0.61 -1.90
N LYS A 20 7.40 0.54 -1.14
CA LYS A 20 8.60 1.34 -1.34
C LYS A 20 9.62 0.54 -2.13
N SER A 21 10.14 1.15 -3.20
CA SER A 21 11.27 0.60 -3.95
C SER A 21 12.58 1.13 -3.36
N ILE A 22 13.34 0.28 -2.67
CA ILE A 22 14.65 0.61 -2.08
C ILE A 22 15.71 -0.27 -2.75
N ASN A 23 16.64 0.35 -3.48
CA ASN A 23 17.72 -0.34 -4.20
C ASN A 23 17.27 -1.52 -5.09
N GLY A 24 16.12 -1.36 -5.76
CA GLY A 24 15.57 -2.38 -6.66
C GLY A 24 14.81 -3.51 -5.96
N LYS A 25 14.64 -3.44 -4.62
CA LYS A 25 13.77 -4.32 -3.85
C LYS A 25 12.48 -3.59 -3.46
N TYR A 26 11.37 -4.32 -3.40
CA TYR A 26 10.09 -3.77 -2.96
C TYR A 26 9.80 -4.21 -1.53
N GLU A 27 9.72 -3.23 -0.63
CA GLU A 27 9.34 -3.43 0.76
C GLU A 27 7.98 -2.81 1.02
N VAL A 28 7.22 -3.40 1.95
CA VAL A 28 5.92 -2.86 2.34
C VAL A 28 6.13 -1.64 3.21
N ASP A 29 5.54 -0.52 2.80
CA ASP A 29 5.49 0.70 3.58
C ASP A 29 4.26 0.68 4.48
N ILE A 30 4.44 0.18 5.70
CA ILE A 30 3.35 0.03 6.67
C ILE A 30 2.78 1.40 7.06
N GLU A 31 3.62 2.43 7.17
CA GLU A 31 3.18 3.77 7.56
C GLU A 31 2.29 4.39 6.48
N GLU A 32 2.72 4.31 5.22
CA GLU A 32 1.93 4.86 4.12
C GLU A 32 0.66 4.06 3.86
N THR A 33 0.72 2.74 3.99
CA THR A 33 -0.46 1.86 3.93
C THR A 33 -1.51 2.29 4.96
N LYS A 34 -1.08 2.55 6.21
CA LYS A 34 -1.97 2.99 7.28
C LYS A 34 -2.52 4.38 7.00
N ARG A 35 -1.70 5.32 6.52
CA ARG A 35 -2.13 6.68 6.17
C ARG A 35 -3.23 6.67 5.10
N ILE A 36 -3.02 5.91 4.02
CA ILE A 36 -3.99 5.77 2.92
C ILE A 36 -5.29 5.16 3.44
N LYS A 37 -5.20 4.13 4.29
CA LYS A 37 -6.37 3.49 4.88
C LYS A 37 -7.18 4.45 5.75
N ASP A 38 -6.51 5.17 6.65
CA ASP A 38 -7.16 6.15 7.54
C ASP A 38 -7.82 7.29 6.72
N GLU A 39 -7.18 7.73 5.63
CA GLU A 39 -7.73 8.76 4.74
C GLU A 39 -8.96 8.25 3.97
N ALA A 40 -8.91 7.02 3.46
CA ALA A 40 -10.04 6.38 2.80
C ALA A 40 -11.24 6.22 3.76
N GLU A 41 -10.99 5.81 5.01
CA GLU A 41 -12.03 5.70 6.03
C GLU A 41 -12.65 7.07 6.37
N LYS A 42 -11.85 8.14 6.44
CA LYS A 42 -12.36 9.50 6.63
C LYS A 42 -13.25 9.95 5.48
N LEU A 43 -12.78 9.80 4.24
CA LEU A 43 -13.55 10.18 3.05
C LEU A 43 -14.87 9.39 2.97
N MET A 44 -14.84 8.11 3.30
CA MET A 44 -16.05 7.30 3.39
C MET A 44 -17.01 7.85 4.45
N ASN A 45 -16.53 8.11 5.67
CA ASN A 45 -17.38 8.66 6.73
C ASN A 45 -17.98 10.02 6.39
N ASP A 46 -17.23 10.90 5.70
CA ASP A 46 -17.73 12.19 5.25
C ASP A 46 -18.77 12.06 4.12
N LEU A 47 -18.64 11.05 3.25
CA LEU A 47 -19.60 10.78 2.18
C LEU A 47 -20.97 10.29 2.70
N TRP A 48 -20.97 9.55 3.81
CA TRP A 48 -22.19 9.01 4.43
C TRP A 48 -22.82 9.94 5.48
N LYS A 49 -22.30 11.16 5.63
CA LYS A 49 -22.84 12.22 6.48
C LYS A 49 -23.75 13.15 5.70
#